data_AF-A0A3C1T3V1-F1
#
_entry.id   AF-A0A3C1T3V1-F1
#
_cell.length_a   1.000
_cell.length_b   1.000
_cell.length_c   1.000
_cell.angle_alpha   90.00
_cell.angle_beta   90.00
_cell.angle_gamma   90.00
#
_symmetry.space_group_name_H-M   'P 1'
#
loop_
_entity.id
_entity.type
_entity.pdbx_description
1 polymer ?
#
loop_
_entity_poly.entity_id
_entity_poly.type
_entity_poly.pdbx_seq_one_letter_code
_entity_poly.pdbx_strand_id
1 'polypeptide(L)'
;MTEKTNQFGYSVPGVSMWFPIFAPQFFTVRKLVLFFVLCGFAFTAKSQTIAQMKAVLDTTSNPIGFVKYVLKKKYYIDTVTVVSTAQFLGKADSLAYHGKTGKTYGPFKKEKILVKVLTKAPNTFYHVNHILIDTAVFDSAFAESLADTIMAKIKAGTTTFAAQAGVYSADHVSAAKGGDLGWFIKGVMLPQLDKELNKRKKGEMFKVWSESGLHIVRIADNPKEDTGFALLLRVIL
;
A
#
# COMPACT_ATOMS: atom_id res chain seq x y z
N MET A 1 54.70 -36.45 -7.35
CA MET A 1 55.66 -37.37 -6.69
C MET A 1 56.46 -36.57 -5.68
N THR A 2 56.48 -37.07 -4.43
CA THR A 2 57.49 -36.84 -3.35
C THR A 2 57.80 -35.39 -2.94
N GLU A 3 57.24 -34.87 -1.83
CA GLU A 3 57.65 -35.08 -0.43
C GLU A 3 59.04 -34.46 -0.12
N LYS A 4 59.07 -33.34 0.63
CA LYS A 4 59.65 -33.24 1.98
C LYS A 4 59.76 -31.80 2.49
N THR A 5 59.27 -31.68 3.72
CA THR A 5 59.52 -30.71 4.79
C THR A 5 60.86 -29.97 4.78
N ASN A 6 60.83 -28.69 5.17
CA ASN A 6 61.88 -28.11 6.02
C ASN A 6 61.29 -27.09 6.99
N GLN A 7 61.66 -27.27 8.26
CA GLN A 7 61.35 -26.40 9.38
C GLN A 7 62.21 -25.14 9.33
N PHE A 8 61.64 -24.00 9.74
CA PHE A 8 62.41 -22.93 10.38
C PHE A 8 61.56 -22.35 11.52
N GLY A 9 62.05 -22.55 12.74
CA GLY A 9 61.52 -21.93 13.94
C GLY A 9 61.99 -20.48 14.05
N TYR A 10 61.14 -19.65 14.65
CA TYR A 10 61.55 -18.46 15.38
C TYR A 10 60.77 -18.39 16.69
N SER A 11 61.53 -18.40 17.78
CA SER A 11 61.11 -18.16 19.14
C SER A 11 60.92 -16.66 19.39
N VAL A 12 59.88 -16.30 20.13
CA VAL A 12 59.73 -14.98 20.75
C VAL A 12 59.24 -15.20 22.19
N PRO A 13 59.80 -14.52 23.21
CA PRO A 13 59.73 -14.98 24.60
C PRO A 13 58.57 -14.38 25.39
N GLY A 14 58.10 -15.15 26.38
CA GLY A 14 57.76 -14.64 27.71
C GLY A 14 56.47 -13.83 27.87
N VAL A 15 55.34 -14.50 28.03
CA VAL A 15 54.27 -14.06 28.94
C VAL A 15 53.80 -15.26 29.75
N SER A 16 54.18 -15.27 31.03
CA SER A 16 53.72 -16.22 32.03
C SER A 16 52.29 -15.87 32.45
N MET A 17 51.32 -16.75 32.13
CA MET A 17 50.00 -16.71 32.76
C MET A 17 49.81 -17.97 33.60
N TRP A 18 49.71 -17.72 34.91
CA TRP A 18 49.38 -18.64 35.98
C TRP A 18 47.96 -19.19 35.79
N PHE A 19 47.81 -20.51 35.71
CA PHE A 19 46.51 -21.18 35.85
C PHE A 19 46.40 -21.74 37.27
N PRO A 20 45.45 -21.30 38.11
CA PRO A 20 45.18 -21.99 39.36
C PRO A 20 44.43 -23.29 39.09
N ILE A 21 45.05 -24.39 39.51
CA ILE A 21 44.47 -25.73 39.62
C ILE A 21 43.45 -25.71 40.76
N PHE A 22 42.16 -25.89 40.46
CA PHE A 22 41.13 -26.15 41.47
C PHE A 22 40.82 -27.65 41.53
N ALA A 23 41.04 -28.22 42.71
CA ALA A 23 40.75 -29.61 43.06
C ALA A 23 39.24 -29.91 43.08
N PRO A 24 38.82 -31.19 42.89
CA PRO A 24 37.41 -31.55 42.85
C PRO A 24 36.85 -31.71 44.28
N GLN A 25 35.77 -30.98 44.59
CA GLN A 25 35.00 -31.15 45.80
C GLN A 25 33.79 -32.04 45.51
N PHE A 26 33.71 -33.19 46.19
CA PHE A 26 32.58 -34.10 46.19
C PHE A 26 31.33 -33.43 46.77
N PHE A 27 30.29 -33.24 45.96
CA PHE A 27 28.97 -32.86 46.45
C PHE A 27 28.01 -34.06 46.38
N THR A 28 27.49 -34.39 47.55
CA THR A 28 26.56 -35.47 47.85
C THR A 28 25.20 -35.25 47.17
N VAL A 29 24.74 -36.23 46.39
CA VAL A 29 23.42 -36.21 45.73
C VAL A 29 22.31 -36.39 46.78
N ARG A 30 21.60 -35.31 47.09
CA ARG A 30 20.37 -35.35 47.90
C ARG A 30 19.18 -35.58 46.97
N LYS A 31 18.52 -36.74 47.11
CA LYS A 31 17.30 -37.13 46.38
C LYS A 31 16.22 -36.04 46.53
N LEU A 32 15.94 -35.31 45.45
CA LEU A 32 14.77 -34.42 45.37
C LEU A 32 13.62 -35.24 44.77
N VAL A 33 12.62 -35.53 45.60
CA VAL A 33 11.39 -36.24 45.22
C VAL A 33 10.58 -35.34 44.29
N LEU A 34 10.36 -35.83 43.07
CA LEU A 34 9.56 -35.22 42.02
C LEU A 34 8.06 -35.37 42.35
N PHE A 35 7.46 -34.35 42.97
CA PHE A 35 6.00 -34.25 43.08
C PHE A 35 5.43 -33.67 41.77
N PHE A 36 5.09 -34.55 40.84
CA PHE A 36 4.23 -34.21 39.69
C PHE A 36 2.82 -33.94 40.22
N VAL A 37 2.56 -32.70 40.65
CA VAL A 37 1.18 -32.22 40.83
C VAL A 37 0.58 -32.12 39.43
N LEU A 38 -0.14 -33.15 39.05
CA LEU A 38 -0.99 -33.18 37.86
C LEU A 38 -2.19 -32.23 38.11
N CYS A 39 -1.92 -30.92 38.15
CA CYS A 39 -2.97 -29.92 38.14
C CYS A 39 -3.53 -29.90 36.73
N GLY A 40 -4.56 -30.72 36.49
CA GLY A 40 -5.36 -30.69 35.28
C GLY A 40 -5.98 -29.31 35.12
N PHE A 41 -5.28 -28.40 34.45
CA PHE A 41 -5.89 -27.21 33.88
C PHE A 41 -6.76 -27.70 32.74
N ALA A 42 -8.03 -27.94 33.05
CA ALA A 42 -9.08 -28.02 32.05
C ALA A 42 -9.06 -26.69 31.29
N PHE A 43 -8.42 -26.67 30.13
CA PHE A 43 -8.48 -25.55 29.20
C PHE A 43 -9.88 -25.56 28.60
N THR A 44 -10.85 -25.01 29.32
CA THR A 44 -12.18 -24.77 28.76
C THR A 44 -11.97 -23.86 27.55
N ALA A 45 -12.30 -24.35 26.36
CA ALA A 45 -12.21 -23.60 25.11
C ALA A 45 -13.20 -22.42 25.17
N LYS A 46 -12.81 -21.34 25.85
CA LYS A 46 -13.57 -20.10 25.86
C LYS A 46 -13.42 -19.50 24.47
N SER A 47 -14.54 -19.28 23.79
CA SER A 47 -14.58 -18.57 22.53
C SER A 47 -13.78 -17.27 22.67
N GLN A 48 -12.76 -17.08 21.85
CA GLN A 48 -11.88 -15.93 21.94
C GLN A 48 -12.68 -14.64 21.74
N THR A 49 -12.44 -13.66 22.61
CA THR A 49 -13.02 -12.32 22.45
C THR A 49 -12.47 -11.65 21.17
N ILE A 50 -13.21 -10.68 20.62
CA ILE A 50 -12.75 -9.94 19.43
C ILE A 50 -11.40 -9.26 19.66
N ALA A 51 -11.14 -8.77 20.88
CA ALA A 51 -9.86 -8.19 21.24
C ALA A 51 -8.71 -9.21 21.17
N GLN A 52 -8.93 -10.43 21.68
CA GLN A 52 -7.95 -11.52 21.61
C GLN A 52 -7.70 -11.95 20.17
N MET A 53 -8.76 -12.11 19.37
CA MET A 53 -8.62 -12.46 17.95
C MET A 53 -7.77 -11.42 17.21
N LYS A 54 -8.02 -10.12 17.42
CA LYS A 54 -7.23 -9.04 16.81
C LYS A 54 -5.77 -9.05 17.26
N ALA A 55 -5.53 -9.22 18.55
CA ALA A 55 -4.17 -9.24 19.09
C ALA A 55 -3.32 -10.36 18.47
N VAL A 56 -3.89 -11.57 18.33
CA VAL A 56 -3.21 -12.69 17.67
C VAL A 56 -3.06 -12.45 16.17
N LEU A 57 -4.11 -11.94 15.51
CA LEU A 57 -4.05 -11.61 14.09
C LEU A 57 -2.97 -10.58 13.79
N ASP A 58 -2.72 -9.60 14.67
CA ASP A 58 -1.72 -8.56 14.47
C ASP A 58 -0.28 -9.10 14.52
N THR A 59 -0.01 -10.11 15.35
CA THR A 59 1.35 -10.61 15.60
C THR A 59 1.68 -11.91 14.87
N THR A 60 0.69 -12.69 14.46
CA THR A 60 0.91 -13.98 13.82
C THR A 60 1.57 -13.87 12.45
N SER A 61 2.52 -14.77 12.18
CA SER A 61 3.14 -14.96 10.87
C SER A 61 2.24 -15.74 9.89
N ASN A 62 1.25 -16.49 10.38
CA ASN A 62 0.30 -17.24 9.57
C ASN A 62 -1.16 -16.85 9.89
N PRO A 63 -1.60 -15.66 9.47
CA PRO A 63 -2.95 -15.17 9.78
C PRO A 63 -4.05 -16.03 9.14
N ILE A 64 -3.81 -16.58 7.94
CA ILE A 64 -4.79 -17.43 7.24
C ILE A 64 -4.99 -18.74 7.99
N GLY A 65 -3.90 -19.41 8.36
CA GLY A 65 -3.95 -20.65 9.14
C GLY A 65 -4.61 -20.45 10.50
N PHE A 66 -4.32 -19.34 11.19
CA PHE A 66 -4.96 -18.99 12.44
C PHE A 66 -6.49 -18.88 12.28
N VAL A 67 -6.97 -18.14 11.27
CA VAL A 67 -8.41 -18.00 11.04
C VAL A 67 -9.07 -19.33 10.68
N LYS A 68 -8.42 -20.11 9.80
CA LYS A 68 -8.97 -21.37 9.30
C LYS A 68 -9.02 -22.46 10.37
N TYR A 69 -7.93 -22.69 11.09
CA TYR A 69 -7.79 -23.86 11.97
C TYR A 69 -8.07 -23.55 13.44
N VAL A 70 -7.74 -22.34 13.90
CA VAL A 70 -7.94 -21.94 15.31
C VAL A 70 -9.28 -21.26 15.50
N LEU A 71 -9.60 -20.22 14.71
CA LEU A 71 -10.89 -19.55 14.82
C LEU A 71 -12.03 -20.33 14.17
N LYS A 72 -11.72 -21.20 13.19
CA LYS A 72 -12.69 -21.94 12.38
C LYS A 72 -13.77 -21.03 11.77
N LYS A 73 -13.35 -19.84 11.33
CA LYS A 73 -14.23 -18.80 10.75
C LYS A 73 -14.05 -18.72 9.24
N LYS A 74 -15.12 -18.28 8.55
CA LYS A 74 -15.06 -17.98 7.11
C LYS A 74 -14.19 -16.74 6.91
N TYR A 75 -13.39 -16.75 5.85
CA TYR A 75 -12.54 -15.64 5.47
C TYR A 75 -12.42 -15.47 3.97
N TYR A 76 -12.01 -14.28 3.55
CA TYR A 76 -11.74 -13.91 2.17
C TYR A 76 -10.41 -13.17 2.09
N ILE A 77 -9.72 -13.35 0.97
CA ILE A 77 -8.52 -12.59 0.60
C ILE A 77 -8.91 -11.72 -0.58
N ASP A 78 -8.77 -10.41 -0.42
CA ASP A 78 -9.21 -9.45 -1.42
C ASP A 78 -8.06 -8.54 -1.81
N THR A 79 -7.91 -8.34 -3.11
CA THR A 79 -7.06 -7.29 -3.65
C THR A 79 -7.91 -6.04 -3.80
N VAL A 80 -7.52 -4.97 -3.12
CA VAL A 80 -8.18 -3.67 -3.21
C VAL A 80 -7.28 -2.69 -3.95
N THR A 81 -7.81 -2.08 -5.00
CA THR A 81 -7.14 -1.02 -5.75
C THR A 81 -7.50 0.33 -5.13
N VAL A 82 -6.49 1.14 -4.83
CA VAL A 82 -6.65 2.51 -4.37
C VAL A 82 -6.69 3.42 -5.60
N VAL A 83 -7.89 3.80 -6.01
CA VAL A 83 -8.08 4.61 -7.23
C VAL A 83 -7.72 6.08 -7.01
N SER A 84 -8.02 6.62 -5.81
CA SER A 84 -7.75 8.00 -5.44
C SER A 84 -7.10 8.08 -4.07
N THR A 85 -6.29 9.11 -3.84
CA THR A 85 -5.69 9.39 -2.52
C THR A 85 -6.56 10.28 -1.63
N ALA A 86 -7.63 10.85 -2.17
CA ALA A 86 -8.49 11.79 -1.45
C ALA A 86 -9.94 11.29 -1.30
N GLN A 87 -10.43 10.54 -2.29
CA GLN A 87 -11.83 10.11 -2.37
C GLN A 87 -11.89 8.59 -2.32
N PHE A 88 -12.33 8.06 -1.19
CA PHE A 88 -12.50 6.62 -0.99
C PHE A 88 -13.96 6.23 -1.20
N LEU A 89 -14.19 5.22 -2.03
CA LEU A 89 -15.49 4.59 -2.32
C LEU A 89 -16.05 3.85 -1.11
N GLY A 90 -15.22 3.47 -0.14
CA GLY A 90 -15.66 2.80 1.07
C GLY A 90 -14.61 2.68 2.19
N LYS A 91 -14.83 1.71 3.07
CA LYS A 91 -13.91 1.44 4.18
C LYS A 91 -12.71 0.62 3.75
N ALA A 92 -12.88 -0.27 2.77
CA ALA A 92 -11.85 -1.23 2.38
C ALA A 92 -10.69 -0.55 1.64
N ASP A 93 -10.99 0.37 0.73
CA ASP A 93 -10.04 1.19 0.00
C ASP A 93 -9.44 2.30 0.88
N SER A 94 -10.24 2.94 1.75
CA SER A 94 -9.68 3.83 2.79
C SER A 94 -8.69 3.09 3.68
N LEU A 95 -9.00 1.84 4.05
CA LEU A 95 -8.12 0.99 4.84
C LEU A 95 -6.90 0.51 4.03
N ALA A 96 -7.08 0.20 2.75
CA ALA A 96 -5.98 -0.13 1.85
C ALA A 96 -4.96 1.01 1.79
N TYR A 97 -5.42 2.27 1.72
CA TYR A 97 -4.54 3.42 1.67
C TYR A 97 -3.96 3.80 3.05
N HIS A 98 -4.80 4.05 4.06
CA HIS A 98 -4.34 4.55 5.38
C HIS A 98 -3.91 3.45 6.37
N GLY A 99 -4.39 2.22 6.19
CA GLY A 99 -4.16 1.13 7.15
C GLY A 99 -2.69 0.69 7.18
N LYS A 100 -2.13 0.51 8.37
CA LYS A 100 -0.79 -0.07 8.56
C LYS A 100 -0.77 -1.55 8.15
N THR A 101 0.23 -1.95 7.37
CA THR A 101 0.51 -3.35 7.03
C THR A 101 0.69 -4.17 8.31
N GLY A 102 0.14 -5.38 8.33
CA GLY A 102 0.14 -6.27 9.49
C GLY A 102 -0.93 -5.95 10.53
N LYS A 103 -1.64 -4.81 10.45
CA LYS A 103 -2.64 -4.43 11.46
C LYS A 103 -4.06 -4.89 11.10
N THR A 104 -4.83 -5.26 12.11
CA THR A 104 -6.23 -5.70 12.04
C THR A 104 -7.19 -4.63 12.55
N TYR A 105 -8.19 -4.33 11.73
CA TYR A 105 -9.18 -3.29 11.93
C TYR A 105 -10.58 -3.90 12.07
N GLY A 106 -11.50 -3.11 12.62
CA GLY A 106 -12.83 -3.57 13.02
C GLY A 106 -12.90 -3.93 14.52
N PRO A 107 -14.02 -4.53 14.98
CA PRO A 107 -15.08 -5.09 14.15
C PRO A 107 -15.88 -4.00 13.44
N PHE A 108 -16.10 -4.17 12.14
CA PHE A 108 -17.01 -3.30 11.40
C PHE A 108 -18.44 -3.80 11.65
N LYS A 109 -19.19 -3.08 12.51
CA LYS A 109 -20.45 -3.58 13.10
C LYS A 109 -21.52 -3.95 12.08
N LYS A 110 -21.65 -3.19 10.99
CA LYS A 110 -22.66 -3.42 9.95
C LYS A 110 -22.38 -4.72 9.18
N GLU A 111 -21.12 -4.97 8.88
CA GLU A 111 -20.66 -6.10 8.08
C GLU A 111 -20.29 -7.32 8.93
N LYS A 112 -20.13 -7.14 10.26
CA LYS A 112 -19.63 -8.14 11.23
C LYS A 112 -18.32 -8.78 10.76
N ILE A 113 -17.34 -7.95 10.41
CA ILE A 113 -16.02 -8.44 9.96
C ILE A 113 -14.84 -7.80 10.69
N LEU A 114 -13.72 -8.53 10.74
CA LEU A 114 -12.38 -7.98 10.95
C LEU A 114 -11.65 -7.92 9.61
N VAL A 115 -10.79 -6.92 9.44
CA VAL A 115 -9.98 -6.78 8.22
C VAL A 115 -8.52 -6.56 8.60
N LYS A 116 -7.64 -7.50 8.24
CA LYS A 116 -6.18 -7.35 8.39
C LYS A 116 -5.57 -6.92 7.06
N VAL A 117 -4.74 -5.87 7.10
CA VAL A 117 -3.93 -5.48 5.95
C VAL A 117 -2.73 -6.43 5.88
N LEU A 118 -2.66 -7.29 4.87
CA LEU A 118 -1.59 -8.27 4.74
C LEU A 118 -0.34 -7.66 4.12
N THR A 119 -0.50 -7.00 2.98
CA THR A 119 0.58 -6.32 2.27
C THR A 119 0.03 -5.20 1.39
N LYS A 120 0.92 -4.33 0.94
CA LYS A 120 0.66 -3.21 0.04
C LYS A 120 1.66 -3.25 -1.10
N ALA A 121 1.22 -2.87 -2.29
CA ALA A 121 2.08 -2.69 -3.45
C ALA A 121 1.98 -1.24 -3.95
N PRO A 122 3.11 -0.62 -4.31
CA PRO A 122 3.11 0.73 -4.85
C PRO A 122 2.56 0.74 -6.28
N ASN A 123 2.07 1.90 -6.71
CA ASN A 123 1.80 2.24 -8.10
C ASN A 123 2.01 3.74 -8.30
N THR A 124 2.16 4.15 -9.55
CA THR A 124 2.26 5.54 -9.97
C THR A 124 0.90 6.21 -9.88
N PHE A 125 0.86 7.40 -9.28
CA PHE A 125 -0.29 8.29 -9.27
C PHE A 125 0.00 9.54 -10.09
N TYR A 126 -0.98 9.99 -10.86
CA TYR A 126 -0.97 11.24 -11.61
C TYR A 126 -1.91 12.26 -10.99
N HIS A 127 -1.53 13.53 -11.06
CA HIS A 127 -2.38 14.65 -10.66
C HIS A 127 -2.52 15.57 -11.87
N VAL A 128 -3.76 15.73 -12.34
CA VAL A 128 -4.03 16.48 -13.57
C VAL A 128 -5.27 17.35 -13.39
N ASN A 129 -5.29 18.45 -14.13
CA ASN A 129 -6.50 19.19 -14.41
C ASN A 129 -6.99 18.86 -15.81
N HIS A 130 -8.30 18.87 -16.03
CA HIS A 130 -8.88 18.69 -17.35
C HIS A 130 -10.02 19.67 -17.65
N ILE A 131 -10.26 19.85 -18.95
CA ILE A 131 -11.42 20.55 -19.51
C ILE A 131 -12.01 19.62 -20.55
N LEU A 132 -13.24 19.17 -20.34
CA LEU A 132 -13.97 18.35 -21.30
C LEU A 132 -14.80 19.25 -22.22
N ILE A 133 -14.54 19.20 -23.52
CA ILE A 133 -15.40 19.76 -24.56
C ILE A 133 -16.31 18.65 -25.07
N ASP A 134 -17.61 18.77 -24.78
CA ASP A 134 -18.62 17.77 -25.12
C ASP A 134 -18.93 17.76 -26.62
N THR A 135 -18.64 16.63 -27.27
CA THR A 135 -18.92 16.46 -28.71
C THR A 135 -20.29 15.88 -29.04
N ALA A 136 -21.15 15.67 -28.04
CA ALA A 136 -22.58 15.53 -28.28
C ALA A 136 -23.23 16.89 -28.62
N VAL A 137 -22.62 17.99 -28.19
CA VAL A 137 -23.07 19.37 -28.44
C VAL A 137 -22.29 20.01 -29.59
N PHE A 138 -20.98 19.83 -29.63
CA PHE A 138 -20.10 20.43 -30.62
C PHE A 138 -19.54 19.39 -31.60
N ASP A 139 -19.38 19.75 -32.87
CA ASP A 139 -18.66 18.87 -33.80
C ASP A 139 -17.15 18.81 -33.46
N SER A 140 -16.48 17.78 -33.98
CA SER A 140 -15.05 17.57 -33.69
C SER A 140 -14.15 18.71 -34.17
N ALA A 141 -14.49 19.36 -35.28
CA ALA A 141 -13.67 20.44 -35.83
C ALA A 141 -13.75 21.69 -34.95
N PHE A 142 -14.95 22.03 -34.47
CA PHE A 142 -15.17 23.08 -33.50
C PHE A 142 -14.48 22.78 -32.17
N ALA A 143 -14.60 21.55 -31.67
CA ALA A 143 -13.95 21.14 -30.43
C ALA A 143 -12.42 21.31 -30.50
N GLU A 144 -11.78 20.91 -31.60
CA GLU A 144 -10.34 21.10 -31.81
C GLU A 144 -9.96 22.59 -31.86
N SER A 145 -10.70 23.40 -32.62
CA SER A 145 -10.45 24.84 -32.73
C SER A 145 -10.61 25.57 -31.39
N LEU A 146 -11.65 25.20 -30.62
CA LEU A 146 -11.87 25.72 -29.28
C LEU A 146 -10.75 25.29 -28.32
N ALA A 147 -10.33 24.03 -28.36
CA ALA A 147 -9.24 23.53 -27.55
C ALA A 147 -7.93 24.27 -27.82
N ASP A 148 -7.59 24.49 -29.09
CA ASP A 148 -6.39 25.22 -29.48
C ASP A 148 -6.43 26.68 -29.01
N THR A 149 -7.61 27.32 -29.12
CA THR A 149 -7.83 28.68 -28.61
C THR A 149 -7.65 28.75 -27.09
N ILE A 150 -8.23 27.83 -26.34
CA ILE A 150 -8.10 27.75 -24.88
C ILE A 150 -6.63 27.54 -24.48
N MET A 151 -5.97 26.57 -25.10
CA MET A 151 -4.56 26.26 -24.83
C MET A 151 -3.65 27.45 -25.15
N ALA A 152 -3.90 28.17 -26.26
CA ALA A 152 -3.14 29.37 -26.62
C ALA A 152 -3.31 30.50 -25.60
N LYS A 153 -4.54 30.78 -25.17
CA LYS A 153 -4.83 31.80 -24.15
C LYS A 153 -4.14 31.49 -22.81
N ILE A 154 -4.17 30.23 -22.39
CA ILE A 154 -3.50 29.78 -21.16
C ILE A 154 -1.98 29.90 -21.29
N LYS A 155 -1.39 29.48 -22.42
CA LYS A 155 0.05 29.61 -22.69
C LYS A 155 0.51 31.07 -22.71
N ALA A 156 -0.32 31.97 -23.24
CA ALA A 156 -0.07 33.41 -23.27
C ALA A 156 -0.27 34.09 -21.90
N GLY A 157 -0.76 33.37 -20.87
CA GLY A 157 -1.03 33.94 -19.55
C GLY A 157 -2.23 34.89 -19.49
N THR A 158 -3.03 34.97 -20.56
CA THR A 158 -4.22 35.83 -20.64
C THR A 158 -5.40 35.32 -19.80
N THR A 159 -5.37 34.05 -19.43
CA THR A 159 -6.38 33.38 -18.60
C THR A 159 -5.73 32.23 -17.83
N THR A 160 -6.43 31.70 -16.85
CA THR A 160 -5.99 30.52 -16.08
C THR A 160 -6.71 29.27 -16.56
N PHE A 161 -6.08 28.11 -16.34
CA PHE A 161 -6.73 26.82 -16.63
C PHE A 161 -8.05 26.67 -15.86
N ALA A 162 -8.05 27.02 -14.57
CA ALA A 162 -9.24 26.96 -13.73
C ALA A 162 -10.39 27.84 -14.24
N ALA A 163 -10.09 29.05 -14.72
CA ALA A 163 -11.09 29.93 -15.30
C ALA A 163 -11.69 29.34 -16.59
N GLN A 164 -10.87 28.77 -17.47
CA GLN A 164 -11.36 28.11 -18.69
C GLN A 164 -12.14 26.83 -18.38
N ALA A 165 -11.72 26.06 -17.37
CA ALA A 165 -12.44 24.88 -16.91
C ALA A 165 -13.84 25.24 -16.40
N GLY A 166 -13.97 26.30 -15.60
CA GLY A 166 -15.25 26.77 -15.10
C GLY A 166 -16.21 27.25 -16.18
N VAL A 167 -15.70 27.74 -17.32
CA VAL A 167 -16.53 28.26 -18.43
C VAL A 167 -16.89 27.17 -19.44
N TYR A 168 -15.94 26.30 -19.80
CA TYR A 168 -16.08 25.42 -20.97
C TYR A 168 -16.18 23.94 -20.63
N SER A 169 -15.79 23.50 -19.43
CA SER A 169 -15.77 22.06 -19.13
C SER A 169 -17.18 21.53 -18.93
N ALA A 170 -17.54 20.48 -19.67
CA ALA A 170 -18.78 19.73 -19.49
C ALA A 170 -18.74 18.80 -18.27
N ASP A 171 -17.56 18.50 -17.72
CA ASP A 171 -17.46 17.84 -16.41
C ASP A 171 -17.61 18.87 -15.29
N HIS A 172 -18.85 19.08 -14.86
CA HIS A 172 -19.21 20.07 -13.83
C HIS A 172 -18.54 19.82 -12.47
N VAL A 173 -18.24 18.56 -12.13
CA VAL A 173 -17.68 18.21 -10.81
C VAL A 173 -16.23 18.68 -10.71
N SER A 174 -15.42 18.42 -11.74
CA SER A 174 -14.05 18.94 -11.79
C SER A 174 -14.03 20.43 -12.14
N ALA A 175 -14.94 20.93 -13.00
CA ALA A 175 -15.03 22.34 -13.35
C ALA A 175 -15.16 23.24 -12.12
N ALA A 176 -16.00 22.84 -11.16
CA ALA A 176 -16.17 23.53 -9.87
C ALA A 176 -14.87 23.61 -9.04
N LYS A 177 -13.89 22.75 -9.33
CA LYS A 177 -12.56 22.70 -8.70
C LYS A 177 -11.46 23.18 -9.67
N GLY A 178 -11.81 23.99 -10.67
CA GLY A 178 -10.86 24.49 -11.66
C GLY A 178 -10.33 23.41 -12.61
N GLY A 179 -11.11 22.36 -12.84
CA GLY A 179 -10.77 21.20 -13.67
C GLY A 179 -9.98 20.11 -12.93
N ASP A 180 -9.76 20.24 -11.61
CA ASP A 180 -8.96 19.28 -10.85
C ASP A 180 -9.64 17.91 -10.68
N LEU A 181 -8.93 16.85 -11.11
CA LEU A 181 -9.31 15.44 -10.93
C LEU A 181 -8.69 14.81 -9.66
N GLY A 182 -7.79 15.52 -9.00
CA GLY A 182 -7.00 15.01 -7.89
C GLY A 182 -5.99 13.95 -8.32
N TRP A 183 -5.42 13.26 -7.33
CA TRP A 183 -4.50 12.15 -7.57
C TRP A 183 -5.26 10.88 -7.89
N PHE A 184 -4.98 10.28 -9.04
CA PHE A 184 -5.52 8.99 -9.45
C PHE A 184 -4.41 8.02 -9.87
N ILE A 185 -4.66 6.74 -9.70
CA ILE A 185 -3.72 5.67 -10.02
C ILE A 185 -3.60 5.44 -11.53
N LYS A 186 -2.39 5.13 -12.01
CA LYS A 186 -2.13 4.68 -13.38
C LYS A 186 -2.94 3.43 -13.71
N GLY A 187 -3.50 3.38 -14.93
CA GLY A 187 -4.23 2.23 -15.47
C GLY A 187 -5.73 2.22 -15.19
N VAL A 188 -6.26 3.19 -14.43
CA VAL A 188 -7.71 3.32 -14.19
C VAL A 188 -8.38 4.28 -15.18
N MET A 189 -7.62 5.21 -15.75
CA MET A 189 -8.11 6.12 -16.79
C MET A 189 -7.88 5.55 -18.20
N LEU A 190 -8.26 6.34 -19.22
CA LEU A 190 -8.11 5.99 -20.63
C LEU A 190 -6.66 5.63 -20.99
N PRO A 191 -6.40 4.52 -21.72
CA PRO A 191 -5.05 4.11 -22.09
C PRO A 191 -4.25 5.19 -22.85
N GLN A 192 -4.93 5.95 -23.71
CA GLN A 192 -4.34 7.07 -24.43
C GLN A 192 -3.92 8.22 -23.51
N LEU A 193 -4.66 8.46 -22.43
CA LEU A 193 -4.30 9.45 -21.42
C LEU A 193 -3.02 9.02 -20.71
N ASP A 194 -2.96 7.78 -20.22
CA ASP A 194 -1.77 7.25 -19.55
C ASP A 194 -0.55 7.31 -20.47
N LYS A 195 -0.69 6.98 -21.75
CA LYS A 195 0.41 7.06 -22.74
C LYS A 195 0.97 8.48 -22.86
N GLU A 196 0.12 9.50 -22.83
CA GLU A 196 0.56 10.90 -22.89
C GLU A 196 1.14 11.38 -21.56
N LEU A 197 0.54 11.01 -20.43
CA LEU A 197 1.04 11.36 -19.09
C LEU A 197 2.45 10.82 -18.84
N ASN A 198 2.79 9.64 -19.36
CA ASN A 198 4.13 9.07 -19.23
C ASN A 198 5.22 9.87 -19.98
N LYS A 199 4.86 10.69 -20.97
CA LYS A 199 5.83 11.41 -21.82
C LYS A 199 6.07 12.86 -21.40
N ARG A 200 5.20 13.38 -20.54
CA ARG A 200 5.05 14.82 -20.31
C ARG A 200 5.41 15.19 -18.88
N LYS A 201 5.81 16.44 -18.69
CA LYS A 201 6.23 16.98 -17.40
C LYS A 201 5.14 17.85 -16.78
N LYS A 202 5.30 18.12 -15.47
CA LYS A 202 4.48 19.09 -14.75
C LYS A 202 4.33 20.40 -15.55
N GLY A 203 3.10 20.88 -15.63
CA GLY A 203 2.73 22.13 -16.31
C GLY A 203 2.41 21.97 -17.80
N GLU A 204 2.83 20.88 -18.46
CA GLU A 204 2.51 20.65 -19.86
C GLU A 204 1.01 20.40 -20.08
N MET A 205 0.53 20.80 -21.26
CA MET A 205 -0.85 20.63 -21.69
C MET A 205 -0.94 19.86 -23.00
N PHE A 206 -1.95 19.02 -23.14
CA PHE A 206 -2.19 18.19 -24.32
C PHE A 206 -3.67 17.87 -24.49
N LYS A 207 -4.03 17.34 -25.67
CA LYS A 207 -5.40 16.98 -26.04
C LYS A 207 -5.54 15.46 -26.07
N VAL A 208 -6.68 14.94 -25.60
CA VAL A 208 -7.01 13.51 -25.64
C VAL A 208 -8.46 13.32 -26.01
N TRP A 209 -8.72 12.44 -26.97
CA TRP A 209 -10.06 12.05 -27.37
C TRP A 209 -10.62 10.92 -26.49
N SER A 210 -11.91 11.01 -26.19
CA SER A 210 -12.71 10.00 -25.48
C SER A 210 -14.10 9.89 -26.12
N GLU A 211 -14.89 8.93 -25.66
CA GLU A 211 -16.30 8.80 -26.06
C GLU A 211 -17.16 10.02 -25.68
N SER A 212 -16.81 10.73 -24.60
CA SER A 212 -17.52 11.93 -24.16
C SER A 212 -17.09 13.20 -24.91
N GLY A 213 -16.04 13.13 -25.74
CA GLY A 213 -15.49 14.27 -26.47
C GLY A 213 -14.02 14.52 -26.23
N LEU A 214 -13.61 15.79 -26.40
CA LEU A 214 -12.22 16.21 -26.40
C LEU A 214 -11.80 16.76 -25.04
N HIS A 215 -10.76 16.17 -24.46
CA HIS A 215 -10.20 16.60 -23.19
C HIS A 215 -8.94 17.43 -23.42
N ILE A 216 -8.89 18.62 -22.85
CA ILE A 216 -7.64 19.37 -22.65
C ILE A 216 -7.12 18.99 -21.27
N VAL A 217 -5.95 18.38 -21.20
CA VAL A 217 -5.35 17.91 -19.95
C VAL A 217 -4.11 18.74 -19.64
N ARG A 218 -3.95 19.13 -18.37
CA ARG A 218 -2.75 19.76 -17.84
C ARG A 218 -2.18 18.93 -16.69
N ILE A 219 -0.89 18.67 -16.70
CA ILE A 219 -0.23 17.99 -15.57
C ILE A 219 -0.05 18.98 -14.42
N ALA A 220 -0.76 18.73 -13.31
CA ALA A 220 -0.76 19.61 -12.14
C ALA A 220 0.51 19.43 -11.30
N ASP A 221 0.90 18.17 -11.08
CA ASP A 221 2.11 17.81 -10.33
C ASP A 221 2.91 16.68 -10.98
N ASN A 222 4.17 16.56 -10.56
CA ASN A 222 5.02 15.44 -10.97
C ASN A 222 4.39 14.13 -10.46
N PRO A 223 4.40 13.05 -11.26
CA PRO A 223 3.92 11.75 -10.82
C PRO A 223 4.62 11.31 -9.53
N LYS A 224 3.90 10.59 -8.66
CA LYS A 224 4.45 10.04 -7.42
C LYS A 224 4.12 8.56 -7.28
N GLU A 225 5.00 7.82 -6.62
CA GLU A 225 4.72 6.45 -6.21
C GLU A 225 4.02 6.46 -4.85
N ASP A 226 2.91 5.74 -4.73
CA ASP A 226 2.17 5.58 -3.49
C ASP A 226 1.46 4.21 -3.46
N THR A 227 0.74 3.87 -2.39
CA THR A 227 0.00 2.62 -2.26
C THR A 227 -1.11 2.54 -3.31
N GLY A 228 -0.88 1.76 -4.37
CA GLY A 228 -1.86 1.52 -5.42
C GLY A 228 -2.73 0.28 -5.19
N PHE A 229 -2.18 -0.73 -4.52
CA PHE A 229 -2.89 -1.98 -4.23
C PHE A 229 -2.64 -2.43 -2.79
N ALA A 230 -3.63 -3.07 -2.19
CA ALA A 230 -3.48 -3.75 -0.92
C ALA A 230 -4.14 -5.12 -0.94
N LEU A 231 -3.49 -6.09 -0.30
CA LEU A 231 -4.07 -7.40 -0.04
C LEU A 231 -4.66 -7.39 1.37
N LEU A 232 -5.96 -7.65 1.47
CA LEU A 232 -6.71 -7.64 2.73
C LEU A 232 -7.22 -9.03 3.07
N LEU A 233 -7.08 -9.43 4.33
CA LEU A 233 -7.75 -10.60 4.89
C LEU A 233 -9.01 -10.14 5.61
N ARG A 234 -10.19 -10.51 5.09
CA ARG A 234 -11.48 -10.29 5.75
C ARG A 234 -11.90 -11.55 6.51
N VAL A 235 -12.18 -11.41 7.79
CA VAL A 235 -12.64 -12.49 8.67
C VAL A 235 -14.08 -12.20 9.09
N ILE A 236 -15.00 -13.14 8.82
CA ILE A 236 -16.40 -13.03 9.21
C ILE A 236 -16.54 -13.39 10.68
N LEU A 237 -17.13 -12.49 11.48
CA LEU A 237 -17.33 -12.64 12.92
C LEU A 237 -18.64 -13.35 13.27
#